data_AF-A0A2I2KKN2-F1
#
_entry.id   AF-A0A2I2KKN2-F1
#
_cell.length_a   1.000
_cell.length_b   1.000
_cell.length_c   1.000
_cell.angle_alpha   90.00
_cell.angle_beta   90.00
_cell.angle_gamma   90.00
#
_symmetry.space_group_name_H-M   'P 1'
#
loop_
_entity.id
_entity.type
_entity.pdbx_description
1 polymer ?
#
loop_
_entity_poly.entity_id
_entity_poly.type
_entity_poly.pdbx_seq_one_letter_code
_entity_poly.pdbx_strand_id
1 'polypeptide(L)'
;MGPIDVQPHPARMYDYYLGGKDNLAADREAAELLVDAYPATRVAIRELRGFLTRATAHLAGEAGVRQFVDIGVGLPAAPNLHEVAQASQPTARVVYVDNDPIVPA
;
A
#
# COMPACT_ATOMS: atom_id res chain seq x y z
N MET A 1 14.83 -12.13 8.95
CA MET A 1 13.63 -12.50 8.16
C MET A 1 13.21 -13.89 8.57
N GLY A 2 11.97 -14.04 9.05
CA GLY A 2 11.36 -15.36 9.26
C GLY A 2 11.00 -16.01 7.92
N PRO A 3 10.54 -17.28 7.92
CA PRO A 3 10.06 -17.90 6.69
C PRO A 3 8.88 -17.11 6.11
N ILE A 4 8.86 -16.94 4.78
CA ILE A 4 7.74 -16.31 4.08
C ILE A 4 6.54 -17.26 4.13
N ASP A 5 5.38 -16.75 4.56
CA ASP A 5 4.14 -17.50 4.52
C ASP A 5 3.70 -17.70 3.05
N VAL A 6 3.40 -18.95 2.70
CA VAL A 6 2.96 -19.36 1.36
C VAL A 6 1.43 -19.28 1.18
N GLN A 7 0.69 -19.04 2.26
CA GLN A 7 -0.74 -18.69 2.19
C GLN A 7 -0.91 -17.30 1.57
N PRO A 8 -2.02 -17.02 0.85
CA PRO A 8 -2.25 -15.71 0.26
C PRO A 8 -2.24 -14.62 1.32
N HIS A 9 -1.55 -13.50 1.05
CA HIS A 9 -1.45 -12.37 1.96
C HIS A 9 -2.01 -11.08 1.33
N PRO A 10 -2.81 -10.27 2.05
CA PRO A 10 -3.45 -9.08 1.48
C PRO A 10 -2.47 -8.10 0.83
N ALA A 11 -1.29 -7.87 1.42
CA ALA A 11 -0.27 -6.96 0.87
C ALA A 11 0.21 -7.40 -0.53
N ARG A 12 0.37 -8.72 -0.74
CA ARG A 12 0.82 -9.30 -2.01
C ARG A 12 -0.29 -9.38 -3.04
N MET A 13 -1.53 -9.61 -2.61
CA MET A 13 -2.70 -9.46 -3.48
C MET A 13 -2.83 -8.00 -3.97
N TYR A 14 -2.60 -7.03 -3.08
CA TYR A 14 -2.61 -5.60 -3.42
C TYR A 14 -1.56 -5.25 -4.48
N ASP A 15 -0.32 -5.73 -4.28
CA ASP A 15 0.75 -5.60 -5.27
C ASP A 15 0.32 -6.14 -6.64
N TYR A 16 -0.27 -7.34 -6.67
CA TYR A 16 -0.78 -7.94 -7.91
C TYR A 16 -1.91 -7.12 -8.57
N TYR A 17 -2.85 -6.54 -7.80
CA TYR A 17 -3.90 -5.68 -8.35
C TYR A 17 -3.34 -4.44 -9.03
N LEU A 18 -2.21 -3.92 -8.52
CA LEU A 18 -1.48 -2.80 -9.09
C LEU A 18 -0.54 -3.18 -10.25
N GLY A 19 -0.41 -4.47 -10.56
CA GLY A 19 0.49 -4.96 -11.62
C GLY A 19 1.95 -5.11 -11.17
N GLY A 20 2.19 -5.17 -9.86
CA GLY A 20 3.48 -5.47 -9.28
C GLY A 20 3.87 -6.95 -9.44
N LYS A 21 5.08 -7.27 -8.98
CA LYS A 21 5.73 -8.57 -9.16
C LYS A 21 6.10 -9.26 -7.85
N ASP A 22 5.89 -8.59 -6.72
CA ASP A 22 6.28 -9.06 -5.40
C ASP A 22 5.12 -9.85 -4.77
N ASN A 23 4.62 -10.82 -5.55
CA ASN A 23 3.48 -11.66 -5.23
C ASN A 23 3.74 -13.12 -5.66
N LEU A 24 3.22 -14.06 -4.89
CA LEU A 24 3.31 -15.49 -5.11
C LEU A 24 2.11 -15.99 -5.93
N ALA A 25 2.19 -17.24 -6.38
CA ALA A 25 1.10 -17.87 -7.15
C ALA A 25 -0.22 -17.91 -6.37
N ALA A 26 -0.17 -18.24 -5.08
CA ALA A 26 -1.34 -18.29 -4.20
C ALA A 26 -2.02 -16.91 -4.06
N ASP A 27 -1.24 -15.83 -4.00
CA ASP A 27 -1.78 -14.47 -3.93
C ASP A 27 -2.54 -14.12 -5.21
N ARG A 28 -1.99 -14.48 -6.38
CA ARG A 28 -2.63 -14.23 -7.68
C ARG A 28 -3.93 -15.01 -7.83
N GLU A 29 -3.93 -16.28 -7.43
CA GLU A 29 -5.13 -17.13 -7.46
C GLU A 29 -6.24 -16.55 -6.57
N ALA A 30 -5.92 -16.23 -5.32
CA ALA A 30 -6.86 -15.59 -4.40
C ALA A 30 -7.34 -14.23 -4.94
N ALA A 31 -6.43 -13.47 -5.57
CA ALA A 31 -6.75 -12.17 -6.11
C ALA A 31 -7.73 -12.23 -7.27
N GLU A 32 -7.56 -13.18 -8.19
CA GLU A 32 -8.47 -13.38 -9.32
C GLU A 32 -9.84 -13.88 -8.87
N LEU A 33 -9.91 -14.75 -7.84
CA LEU A 33 -11.20 -15.13 -7.24
C LEU A 33 -11.99 -13.92 -6.73
N LEU A 34 -11.31 -12.92 -6.15
CA LEU A 34 -11.95 -11.68 -5.71
C LEU A 34 -12.37 -10.80 -6.89
N VAL A 35 -11.57 -10.75 -7.96
CA VAL A 35 -11.93 -10.01 -9.19
C VAL A 35 -13.16 -10.61 -9.86
N ASP A 36 -13.26 -11.94 -9.92
CA ASP A 36 -14.42 -12.64 -10.47
C ASP A 36 -15.69 -12.37 -9.64
N ALA A 37 -15.56 -12.39 -8.31
CA ALA A 37 -16.68 -12.09 -7.41
C ALA A 37 -17.05 -10.60 -7.41
N TYR A 38 -16.06 -9.72 -7.56
CA TYR A 38 -16.23 -8.27 -7.55
C TYR A 38 -15.38 -7.61 -8.66
N PRO A 39 -15.93 -7.45 -9.88
CA PRO A 39 -15.19 -6.94 -11.03
C PRO A 39 -14.59 -5.54 -10.85
N ALA A 40 -15.13 -4.74 -9.93
CA ALA A 40 -14.64 -3.40 -9.63
C ALA A 40 -13.42 -3.38 -8.69
N THR A 41 -12.91 -4.53 -8.24
CA THR A 41 -11.76 -4.62 -7.31
C THR A 41 -10.56 -3.79 -7.77
N ARG A 42 -10.12 -3.96 -9.04
CA ARG A 42 -8.96 -3.22 -9.56
C ARG A 42 -9.18 -1.70 -9.61
N VAL A 43 -10.42 -1.26 -9.86
CA VAL A 43 -10.77 0.16 -9.82
C VAL A 43 -10.73 0.67 -8.39
N ALA A 44 -11.34 -0.05 -7.45
CA ALA A 44 -11.33 0.31 -6.04
C ALA A 44 -9.92 0.44 -5.46
N ILE A 45 -9.01 -0.47 -5.82
CA ILE A 45 -7.60 -0.41 -5.41
C ILE A 45 -6.89 0.85 -5.94
N ARG A 46 -7.15 1.25 -7.19
CA ARG A 46 -6.60 2.49 -7.76
C ARG A 46 -7.18 3.72 -7.07
N GLU A 47 -8.48 3.74 -6.79
CA GLU A 47 -9.12 4.85 -6.09
C GLU A 47 -8.63 4.98 -4.64
N LEU A 48 -8.39 3.86 -3.97
CA LEU A 48 -7.78 3.85 -2.64
C LEU A 48 -6.38 4.47 -2.65
N ARG A 49 -5.55 4.14 -3.66
CA ARG A 49 -4.25 4.80 -3.85
C ARG A 49 -4.40 6.29 -4.12
N GLY A 50 -5.34 6.67 -4.99
CA GLY A 50 -5.63 8.07 -5.27
C GLY A 50 -6.06 8.85 -4.02
N PHE A 51 -6.88 8.23 -3.17
CA PHE A 51 -7.29 8.80 -1.89
C PHE A 51 -6.11 8.99 -0.94
N LEU A 52 -5.26 7.97 -0.76
CA LEU A 52 -4.06 8.07 0.08
C LEU A 52 -3.20 9.26 -0.32
N THR A 53 -2.95 9.44 -1.62
CA THR A 53 -2.15 10.57 -2.13
C THR A 53 -2.82 11.92 -1.81
N ARG A 54 -4.11 12.07 -2.12
CA ARG A 54 -4.84 13.34 -1.88
C ARG A 54 -4.94 13.68 -0.40
N ALA A 55 -5.28 12.69 0.44
CA ALA A 55 -5.39 12.87 1.88
C ALA A 55 -4.04 13.23 2.51
N THR A 56 -2.96 12.54 2.12
CA THR A 56 -1.62 12.82 2.63
C THR A 56 -1.15 14.23 2.25
N ALA A 57 -1.36 14.64 0.99
CA ALA A 57 -1.01 15.99 0.54
C ALA A 57 -1.77 17.07 1.32
N HIS A 58 -3.07 16.88 1.52
CA HIS A 58 -3.89 17.80 2.33
C HIS A 58 -3.39 17.85 3.79
N LEU A 59 -3.14 16.70 4.41
CA LEU A 59 -2.66 16.63 5.79
C LEU A 59 -1.29 17.30 5.97
N ALA A 60 -0.33 17.02 5.08
CA ALA A 60 1.02 17.56 5.15
C ALA A 60 1.07 19.06 4.80
N GLY A 61 0.33 19.46 3.75
CA GLY A 61 0.30 20.83 3.25
C GLY A 61 -0.61 21.73 4.08
N GLU A 62 -1.92 21.58 3.89
CA GLU A 62 -2.95 22.48 4.44
C GLU A 62 -3.14 22.30 5.96
N ALA A 63 -3.24 21.05 6.44
CA ALA A 63 -3.51 20.79 7.85
C ALA A 63 -2.26 20.87 8.74
N GLY A 64 -1.07 21.03 8.15
CA GLY A 64 0.15 21.23 8.92
C GLY A 64 0.70 19.98 9.63
N VAL A 65 0.22 18.78 9.31
CA VAL A 65 0.73 17.52 9.90
C VAL A 65 2.19 17.29 9.49
N ARG A 66 3.00 16.83 10.44
CA ARG A 66 4.45 16.57 10.26
C ARG A 66 4.87 15.15 10.59
N GLN A 67 3.97 14.35 11.15
CA GLN A 67 4.25 13.01 11.63
C GLN A 67 3.12 12.09 11.20
N PHE A 68 3.46 10.99 10.57
CA PHE A 68 2.53 9.98 10.08
C PHE A 68 2.93 8.62 10.61
N VAL A 69 1.94 7.83 10.98
CA VAL A 69 2.08 6.40 11.25
C VAL A 69 1.14 5.69 10.30
N ASP A 70 1.71 4.90 9.41
CA ASP A 70 1.00 4.13 8.40
C ASP A 70 0.98 2.66 8.83
N ILE A 71 -0.21 2.14 9.08
CA ILE A 71 -0.44 0.79 9.64
C ILE A 71 -1.09 -0.07 8.55
N GLY A 72 -0.39 -1.13 8.17
CA GLY A 72 -0.75 -1.95 7.00
C GLY A 72 -0.31 -1.28 5.70
N VAL A 73 0.94 -0.79 5.65
CA VAL A 73 1.50 -0.10 4.47
C VAL A 73 1.48 -0.99 3.23
N GLY A 74 1.61 -2.31 3.41
CA GLY A 74 1.81 -3.26 2.33
C GLY A 74 3.13 -3.07 1.60
N LEU A 75 3.20 -3.62 0.38
CA LEU A 75 4.38 -3.53 -0.46
C LEU A 75 4.54 -2.13 -1.07
N PRO A 76 5.79 -1.65 -1.28
CA PRO A 76 6.03 -0.33 -1.84
C PRO A 76 5.35 -0.12 -3.19
N ALA A 77 4.59 0.96 -3.32
CA ALA A 77 3.96 1.38 -4.57
C ALA A 77 4.07 2.89 -4.70
N ALA A 78 4.68 3.37 -5.78
CA ALA A 78 4.93 4.80 -5.95
C ALA A 78 3.64 5.57 -6.35
N PRO A 79 3.46 6.81 -5.86
CA PRO A 79 4.23 7.43 -4.79
C PRO A 79 3.83 6.86 -3.42
N ASN A 80 4.82 6.53 -2.59
CA ASN A 80 4.64 6.13 -1.21
C ASN A 80 4.25 7.34 -0.34
N LEU A 81 3.67 7.09 0.84
CA LEU A 81 3.14 8.13 1.73
C LEU A 81 4.20 9.20 2.06
N HIS A 82 5.42 8.80 2.37
CA HIS A 82 6.52 9.71 2.69
C HIS A 82 6.90 10.62 1.51
N GLU A 83 6.87 10.11 0.28
CA GLU A 83 7.17 10.90 -0.92
C GLU A 83 6.11 12.00 -1.09
N VAL A 84 4.83 11.66 -0.87
CA VAL A 84 3.73 12.63 -0.93
C VAL A 84 3.84 13.65 0.21
N ALA A 85 4.04 13.19 1.44
CA ALA A 85 4.14 14.06 2.61
C ALA A 85 5.34 15.02 2.52
N GLN A 86 6.51 14.52 2.10
CA GLN A 86 7.74 15.30 2.01
C GLN A 86 7.74 16.28 0.84
N ALA A 87 7.00 15.99 -0.24
CA ALA A 87 6.77 16.94 -1.32
C ALA A 87 6.05 18.20 -0.85
N SER A 88 5.07 18.08 0.07
CA SER A 88 4.37 19.22 0.67
C SER A 88 5.10 19.79 1.90
N GLN A 89 5.84 18.95 2.62
CA GLN A 89 6.51 19.32 3.85
C GLN A 89 7.82 18.54 4.05
N PRO A 90 8.98 19.11 3.70
CA PRO A 90 10.27 18.40 3.70
C PRO A 90 10.69 17.81 5.06
N THR A 91 10.16 18.33 6.17
CA THR A 91 10.48 17.84 7.53
C THR A 91 9.52 16.74 8.01
N ALA A 92 8.58 16.31 7.17
CA ALA A 92 7.62 15.27 7.52
C ALA A 92 8.33 13.94 7.79
N ARG A 93 7.93 13.27 8.88
CA ARG A 93 8.40 11.95 9.28
C ARG A 93 7.28 10.93 9.14
N VAL A 94 7.63 9.75 8.65
CA VAL A 94 6.70 8.64 8.46
C VAL A 94 7.28 7.39 9.11
N VAL A 95 6.44 6.69 9.88
CA VAL A 95 6.71 5.33 10.34
C VAL A 95 5.77 4.40 9.60
N TYR A 96 6.32 3.38 8.96
CA TYR A 96 5.55 2.30 8.33
C TYR A 96 5.51 1.10 9.26
N VAL A 97 4.35 0.46 9.33
CA VAL A 97 4.13 -0.76 10.11
C VAL A 97 3.39 -1.75 9.24
N ASP A 98 3.94 -2.95 9.09
CA ASP A 98 3.27 -4.08 8.46
C ASP A 98 3.64 -5.38 9.18
N ASN A 99 2.79 -6.39 9.09
CA ASN A 99 3.01 -7.69 9.69
C ASN A 99 3.45 -8.76 8.67
N ASP A 100 3.39 -8.46 7.36
CA ASP A 100 3.93 -9.34 6.32
C ASP A 100 5.47 -9.27 6.33
N PRO A 101 6.18 -10.38 6.58
CA PRO A 101 7.64 -10.39 6.59
C PRO A 101 8.30 -10.04 5.25
N ILE A 102 7.54 -10.01 4.15
CA ILE A 102 8.04 -9.59 2.82
C ILE A 102 8.10 -8.08 2.67
N VAL A 103 7.35 -7.33 3.47
CA VAL A 103 7.38 -5.86 3.45
C VAL A 103 8.74 -5.39 3.96
N PRO A 104 9.46 -4.54 3.21
CA PRO A 104 10.75 -4.02 3.63
C PRO A 104 10.66 -3.23 4.94
N ALA A 105 11.68 -3.40 5.79
CA ALA A 105 11.87 -2.60 7.00
C ALA A 105 12.41 -1.19 6.70
#